data_AF-A0A7W3JHC4-F1
#
_entry.id   AF-A0A7W3JHC4-F1
#
_cell.length_a   1.000
_cell.length_b   1.000
_cell.length_c   1.000
_cell.angle_alpha   90.00
_cell.angle_beta   90.00
_cell.angle_gamma   90.00
#
_symmetry.space_group_name_H-M   'P 1'
#
loop_
_entity.id
_entity.type
_entity.pdbx_description
1 polymer ?
#
loop_
_entity_poly.entity_id
_entity_poly.type
_entity_poly.pdbx_seq_one_letter_code
_entity_poly.pdbx_strand_id
1 'polypeptide(L)'
;MLDATGDRRWLVRPAEDAPPEALIEQFGGGYRLSRWSLVESEQEPLGVYTSAEGAETAWWRHLDRERGQRSGSTSARARLLGDA
;
A
#
# COMPACT_ATOMS: atom_id res chain seq x y z
N MET A 1 0.70 6.60 -8.75
CA MET A 1 0.05 7.88 -9.05
C MET A 1 -0.69 8.33 -7.81
N LEU A 2 -0.58 9.61 -7.49
CA LEU A 2 -1.14 10.23 -6.31
C LEU A 2 -2.23 11.24 -6.71
N ASP A 3 -3.48 10.92 -6.42
CA ASP A 3 -4.63 11.75 -6.80
C ASP A 3 -5.21 12.46 -5.60
N ALA A 4 -5.21 13.80 -5.62
CA ALA A 4 -5.88 14.58 -4.59
C ALA A 4 -7.40 14.45 -4.74
N THR A 5 -8.08 13.99 -3.68
CA THR A 5 -9.56 13.85 -3.65
C THR A 5 -10.23 14.84 -2.72
N GLY A 6 -9.45 15.68 -2.05
CA GLY A 6 -9.89 16.80 -1.23
C GLY A 6 -8.68 17.53 -0.65
N ASP A 7 -8.91 18.49 0.25
CA ASP A 7 -7.86 19.39 0.75
C ASP A 7 -6.74 18.69 1.52
N ARG A 8 -7.03 17.50 2.07
CA ARG A 8 -6.15 16.77 3.00
C ARG A 8 -6.08 15.28 2.73
N ARG A 9 -6.52 14.84 1.56
CA ARG A 9 -6.67 13.43 1.20
C ARG A 9 -6.18 13.14 -0.20
N TRP A 10 -5.40 12.07 -0.32
CA TRP A 10 -4.91 11.56 -1.59
C TRP A 10 -5.16 10.07 -1.72
N LEU A 11 -5.55 9.64 -2.91
CA LEU A 11 -5.63 8.23 -3.27
C LEU A 11 -4.38 7.82 -4.02
N VAL A 12 -3.86 6.65 -3.71
CA VAL A 12 -2.76 6.05 -4.45
C VAL A 12 -3.31 5.00 -5.40
N ARG A 13 -3.02 5.18 -6.70
CA ARG A 13 -3.44 4.27 -7.78
C ARG A 13 -2.23 3.83 -8.60
N PRO A 14 -2.24 2.60 -9.16
CA PRO A 14 -1.19 2.16 -10.08
C PRO A 14 -1.31 2.83 -11.46
N ALA A 15 -2.51 3.25 -11.86
CA ALA A 15 -2.80 3.96 -13.11
C ALA A 15 -4.06 4.83 -12.94
N GLU A 16 -4.31 5.75 -13.88
CA GLU A 16 -5.41 6.73 -13.82
C GLU A 16 -6.81 6.08 -13.67
N ASP A 17 -7.11 5.06 -14.50
CA ASP A 17 -8.39 4.35 -14.47
C ASP A 17 -8.42 3.17 -13.48
N ALA A 18 -7.34 2.92 -12.74
CA ALA A 18 -7.26 1.81 -11.82
C ALA A 18 -7.96 2.10 -10.49
N PRO A 19 -8.49 1.09 -9.78
CA PRO A 19 -9.03 1.29 -8.44
C PRO A 19 -7.94 1.79 -7.48
N PRO A 20 -8.31 2.58 -6.45
CA PRO A 20 -7.38 3.00 -5.42
C PRO A 20 -6.90 1.80 -4.59
N GLU A 21 -5.62 1.81 -4.24
CA GLU A 21 -5.00 0.75 -3.44
C GLU A 21 -4.57 1.25 -2.06
N ALA A 22 -4.27 2.55 -1.94
CA ALA A 22 -3.92 3.18 -0.68
C ALA A 22 -4.62 4.54 -0.51
N LEU A 23 -4.79 4.93 0.75
CA LEU A 23 -5.28 6.24 1.16
C LEU A 23 -4.17 6.95 1.95
N ILE A 24 -3.94 8.22 1.62
CA ILE A 24 -3.08 9.11 2.37
C ILE A 24 -3.91 10.25 2.95
N GLU A 25 -3.85 10.44 4.25
CA GLU A 25 -4.56 11.53 4.94
C GLU A 25 -3.58 12.42 5.68
N GLN A 26 -3.71 13.74 5.52
CA GLN A 26 -2.95 14.69 6.32
C GLN A 26 -3.60 14.85 7.69
N PHE A 27 -2.80 14.73 8.74
CA PHE A 27 -3.24 14.96 10.12
C PHE A 27 -2.20 15.80 10.86
N GLY A 28 -2.62 16.89 11.50
CA GLY A 28 -1.70 17.82 12.18
C GLY A 28 -0.62 18.34 11.23
N GLY A 29 0.58 17.76 11.31
CA GLY A 29 1.72 18.04 10.44
C GLY A 29 2.34 16.81 9.75
N GLY A 30 1.64 15.68 9.70
CA GLY A 30 2.09 14.44 9.06
C GLY A 30 1.06 13.86 8.09
N TYR A 31 1.46 12.78 7.42
CA TYR A 31 0.67 12.07 6.43
C TYR A 31 0.54 10.60 6.84
N ARG A 32 -0.68 10.16 7.15
CA ARG A 32 -0.97 8.77 7.49
C ARG A 32 -1.20 8.00 6.19
N LEU A 33 -0.46 6.91 6.00
CA LEU A 33 -0.72 5.94 4.95
C LEU A 33 -1.55 4.80 5.51
N SER A 34 -2.64 4.49 4.83
CA SER A 34 -3.46 3.32 5.11
C SER A 34 -3.73 2.53 3.84
N ARG A 35 -3.93 1.22 3.98
CA ARG A 35 -4.48 0.41 2.89
C ARG A 35 -5.89 0.89 2.57
N TRP A 36 -6.20 1.05 1.29
CA TRP A 36 -7.52 1.52 0.91
C TRP A 36 -8.59 0.45 1.16
N SER A 37 -9.70 0.86 1.76
CA SER A 37 -10.96 0.10 1.81
C SER A 37 -12.12 1.07 1.70
N LEU A 38 -13.22 0.59 1.14
CA LEU A 38 -14.49 1.31 1.09
C LEU A 38 -15.07 1.53 2.50
N VAL A 39 -14.80 0.58 3.41
CA VAL A 39 -15.23 0.65 4.80
C VAL A 39 -14.08 1.22 5.64
N GLU A 40 -14.29 2.39 6.25
CA GLU A 40 -13.24 3.09 6.99
C GLU A 40 -12.63 2.24 8.12
N SER A 41 -13.44 1.44 8.82
CA SER A 41 -12.95 0.56 9.89
C SER A 41 -12.07 -0.60 9.41
N GLU A 42 -12.07 -0.90 8.11
CA GLU A 42 -11.21 -1.93 7.52
C GLU A 42 -9.90 -1.36 6.95
N GLN A 43 -9.72 -0.04 6.99
CA GLN A 43 -8.48 0.58 6.55
C GLN A 43 -7.37 0.27 7.54
N GLU A 44 -6.39 -0.50 7.07
CA GLU A 44 -5.23 -0.86 7.87
C GLU A 44 -4.18 0.27 7.83
N PRO A 45 -3.81 0.85 8.98
CA PRO A 45 -2.77 1.87 9.03
C PRO A 45 -1.39 1.24 8.83
N LEU A 46 -0.62 1.73 7.86
CA LEU A 46 0.69 1.20 7.50
C LEU A 46 1.84 2.05 8.04
N GLY A 47 1.62 3.34 8.25
CA GLY A 47 2.64 4.24 8.80
C GLY A 47 2.30 5.73 8.71
N VAL A 48 3.23 6.54 9.21
CA VAL A 48 3.18 8.00 9.18
C VAL A 48 4.43 8.54 8.50
N TYR A 49 4.23 9.51 7.62
CA TYR A 49 5.26 10.12 6.77
C TYR A 49 5.22 11.64 6.87
N THR A 50 6.29 12.29 6.42
CA THR A 50 6.44 13.75 6.45
C THR A 50 5.93 14.44 5.18
N SER A 51 5.65 13.68 4.11
CA SER A 51 5.03 14.16 2.88
C SER A 51 4.12 13.11 2.25
N ALA A 52 3.20 13.54 1.39
CA ALA A 52 2.31 12.64 0.66
C ALA A 52 3.07 11.78 -0.36
N GLU A 53 4.05 12.36 -1.06
CA GLU A 53 4.91 11.67 -2.02
C GLU A 53 5.80 10.62 -1.32
N GLY A 54 6.23 10.92 -0.08
CA GLY A 54 6.97 9.98 0.75
C GLY A 54 6.11 8.77 1.15
N ALA A 55 4.84 9.02 1.50
CA ALA A 55 3.86 7.97 1.77
C ALA A 55 3.56 7.13 0.52
N GLU A 56 3.40 7.74 -0.66
CA GLU A 56 3.23 7.01 -1.93
C GLU A 56 4.43 6.10 -2.21
N THR A 57 5.65 6.63 -2.09
CA THR A 57 6.87 5.84 -2.32
C THR A 57 6.92 4.64 -1.36
N ALA A 58 6.52 4.84 -0.11
CA ALA A 58 6.49 3.77 0.88
C ALA A 58 5.44 2.70 0.55
N TRP A 59 4.27 3.08 0.00
CA TRP A 59 3.26 2.14 -0.47
C TRP A 59 3.82 1.20 -1.54
N TRP A 60 4.47 1.74 -2.57
CA TRP A 60 5.04 0.92 -3.64
C TRP A 60 6.11 -0.05 -3.12
N ARG A 61 6.96 0.41 -2.19
CA ARG A 61 7.95 -0.46 -1.53
C ARG A 61 7.30 -1.55 -0.67
N HIS A 62 6.20 -1.23 0.01
CA HIS A 62 5.45 -2.21 0.79
C HIS A 62 4.90 -3.31 -0.12
N LEU A 63 4.28 -2.95 -1.24
CA LEU A 63 3.78 -3.90 -2.23
C LEU A 63 4.88 -4.78 -2.84
N ASP A 64 6.01 -4.20 -3.21
CA ASP A 64 7.15 -4.95 -3.74
C ASP A 64 7.65 -5.99 -2.73
N ARG A 65 7.70 -5.61 -1.45
CA ARG A 65 8.06 -6.52 -0.36
C ARG A 65 7.03 -7.64 -0.20
N GLU A 66 5.73 -7.34 -0.27
CA GLU A 66 4.67 -8.37 -0.20
C GLU A 66 4.72 -9.33 -1.40
N ARG A 67 4.95 -8.82 -2.61
CA ARG A 67 5.08 -9.60 -3.85
C ARG A 67 6.30 -10.53 -3.80
N GLY A 68 7.42 -10.03 -3.30
CA GLY A 68 8.62 -10.84 -3.07
C GLY A 68 8.41 -11.95 -2.04
N GLN A 69 7.72 -11.65 -0.93
CA GLN A 69 7.41 -12.64 0.12
C GLN A 69 6.47 -13.75 -0.37
N ARG A 70 5.44 -13.42 -1.15
CA ARG A 70 4.51 -14.42 -1.73
C ARG A 70 5.21 -15.37 -2.72
N SER A 71 6.15 -14.84 -3.49
CA SER A 71 6.94 -15.65 -4.43
C SER A 71 7.89 -16.59 -3.69
N GLY A 72 8.51 -16.12 -2.60
CA GLY A 72 9.34 -16.94 -1.72
C GLY A 72 8.55 -18.10 -1.06
N SER A 73 7.37 -17.81 -0.51
CA SER A 73 6.52 -18.81 0.17
C SER A 73 6.06 -19.94 -0.77
N THR A 74 5.68 -19.61 -2.01
CA THR A 74 5.24 -20.61 -3.01
C THR A 74 6.40 -21.51 -3.44
N SER A 75 7.60 -20.93 -3.64
CA SER A 75 8.80 -21.69 -4.02
C SER A 75 9.33 -22.61 -2.90
N ALA A 76 9.15 -22.24 -1.61
CA ALA A 76 9.52 -23.08 -0.48
C ALA A 76 8.63 -24.34 -0.38
N ARG A 77 7.33 -24.21 -0.70
CA ARG A 77 6.39 -25.32 -0.68
C ARG A 77 6.58 -26.29 -1.86
N ALA A 78 7.01 -25.79 -3.01
CA ALA A 78 7.29 -26.62 -4.19
C ALA A 78 8.52 -27.52 -3.99
N ARG A 79 9.55 -27.08 -3.26
CA ARG A 79 10.72 -27.92 -2.93
C ARG A 79 10.41 -29.06 -1.96
N LEU A 80 9.40 -28.89 -1.10
CA LEU A 80 9.04 -29.89 -0.08
C LEU A 80 8.22 -31.07 -0.63
N LEU A 81 7.75 -30.98 -1.88
CA LEU A 81 6.96 -32.00 -2.57
C LEU A 81 7.74 -32.72 -3.70
N GLY A 82 9.03 -32.40 -3.87
CA GLY A 82 9.88 -32.94 -4.94
C GLY A 82 10.84 -34.06 -4.51
N ASP A 83 10.92 -34.40 -3.22
CA ASP A 83 11.71 -35.51 -2.71
C ASP A 83 10.76 -36.61 -2.18
N ALA A 84 10.27 -37.47 -3.08
CA ALA A 84 9.66 -38.75 -2.76
C ALA A 84 9.97 -39.76 -3.87
#